data_AF-A0A5N8US90-F1
#
_entry.id   AF-A0A5N8US90-F1
#
_cell.length_a   1.000
_cell.length_b   1.000
_cell.length_c   1.000
_cell.angle_alpha   90.00
_cell.angle_beta   90.00
_cell.angle_gamma   90.00
#
_symmetry.space_group_name_H-M   'P 1'
#
loop_
_entity.id
_entity.type
_entity.pdbx_description
1 polymer ?
#
loop_
_entity_poly.entity_id
_entity_poly.type
_entity_poly.pdbx_seq_one_letter_code
_entity_poly.pdbx_strand_id
1 'polypeptide(L)'
;MDKFFDKLMARIFVESQFSLAKTPFTEGDWSTSVYIAHKPHGDYFIYLNLPENLLADVINDIQIKLFSLIKDGFEQFEQLSVGGLDDVEISPSFDKNATLIIFTSHEIGEQLKVLKQSIAIEEDPYFFKKQVLSVTTNERTVVAVSFDQNKDNYTSYLQGLISDVERFNEFTSTKSLGLNSSGIEYFFTAKLYEKLPFLTLLVKESNQQNLQQQIDNKLSTEQRINCSELLALDINKLDEWINEIVKETVDD
;
A
#
# COMPACT_ATOMS: atom_id res chain seq x y z
N MET A 1 -20.97 9.40 -12.90
CA MET A 1 -19.72 9.33 -12.11
C MET A 1 -18.77 8.38 -12.81
N ASP A 2 -17.51 8.76 -12.96
CA ASP A 2 -16.51 7.91 -13.60
C ASP A 2 -16.31 6.63 -12.78
N LYS A 3 -16.47 5.48 -13.43
CA LYS A 3 -16.35 4.14 -12.82
C LYS A 3 -14.92 3.61 -12.85
N PHE A 4 -13.93 4.47 -13.12
CA PHE A 4 -12.53 4.07 -13.20
C PHE A 4 -12.06 3.31 -11.97
N PHE A 5 -12.22 3.88 -10.77
CA PHE A 5 -11.76 3.25 -9.53
C PHE A 5 -12.54 1.97 -9.20
N ASP A 6 -13.82 1.90 -9.54
CA ASP A 6 -14.62 0.68 -9.37
C ASP A 6 -14.08 -0.45 -10.25
N LYS A 7 -13.75 -0.15 -11.51
CA LYS A 7 -13.12 -1.11 -12.43
C LYS A 7 -11.74 -1.53 -11.94
N LEU A 8 -10.94 -0.57 -11.46
CA LEU A 8 -9.60 -0.81 -10.93
C LEU A 8 -9.65 -1.75 -9.73
N MET A 9 -10.49 -1.44 -8.74
CA MET A 9 -10.61 -2.23 -7.51
C MET A 9 -11.22 -3.60 -7.78
N ALA A 10 -12.28 -3.69 -8.59
CA ALA A 10 -12.86 -4.97 -8.97
C ALA A 10 -11.81 -5.88 -9.63
N ARG A 11 -10.97 -5.31 -10.49
CA ARG A 11 -9.90 -6.05 -11.14
C ARG A 11 -8.79 -6.47 -10.19
N ILE A 12 -8.37 -5.60 -9.27
CA ILE A 12 -7.39 -5.94 -8.23
C ILE A 12 -7.88 -7.12 -7.38
N PHE A 13 -9.16 -7.13 -6.98
CA PHE A 13 -9.73 -8.25 -6.23
C PHE A 13 -9.71 -9.56 -7.02
N VAL A 14 -10.15 -9.53 -8.28
CA VAL A 14 -10.16 -10.71 -9.16
C VAL A 14 -8.73 -11.25 -9.38
N GLU A 15 -7.77 -10.38 -9.73
CA GLU A 15 -6.38 -10.79 -9.92
C GLU A 15 -5.77 -11.34 -8.63
N SER A 16 -6.21 -10.82 -7.49
CA SER A 16 -5.85 -11.31 -6.16
C SER A 16 -6.62 -12.57 -5.74
N GLN A 17 -7.38 -13.22 -6.64
CA GLN A 17 -8.14 -14.47 -6.41
C GLN A 17 -9.30 -14.34 -5.40
N PHE A 18 -9.96 -13.19 -5.34
CA PHE A 18 -11.21 -13.05 -4.58
C PHE A 18 -12.42 -13.32 -5.48
N SER A 19 -13.43 -13.97 -4.91
CA SER A 19 -14.79 -13.98 -5.44
C SER A 19 -15.42 -12.62 -5.20
N LEU A 20 -16.17 -12.09 -6.18
CA LEU A 20 -16.83 -10.77 -6.05
C LEU A 20 -18.33 -10.89 -6.21
N ALA A 21 -19.05 -10.14 -5.39
CA ALA A 21 -20.46 -9.83 -5.57
C ALA A 21 -20.63 -8.31 -5.56
N LYS A 22 -21.62 -7.79 -6.28
CA LYS A 22 -21.93 -6.35 -6.26
C LYS A 22 -23.42 -6.08 -6.09
N THR A 23 -23.75 -4.94 -5.52
CA THR A 23 -25.12 -4.43 -5.42
C THR A 23 -25.14 -2.92 -5.60
N PRO A 24 -26.21 -2.31 -6.14
CA PRO A 24 -26.38 -0.87 -6.07
C PRO A 24 -26.55 -0.41 -4.61
N PHE A 25 -25.98 0.75 -4.30
CA PHE A 25 -26.17 1.45 -3.04
C PHE A 25 -26.56 2.90 -3.32
N THR A 26 -27.52 3.41 -2.57
CA THR A 26 -28.09 4.75 -2.76
C THR A 26 -28.09 5.50 -1.43
N GLU A 27 -27.59 6.73 -1.43
CA GLU A 27 -27.62 7.65 -0.29
C GLU A 27 -28.15 9.00 -0.77
N GLY A 28 -29.40 9.33 -0.42
CA GLY A 28 -30.10 10.49 -0.99
C GLY A 28 -30.16 10.41 -2.52
N ASP A 29 -29.69 11.47 -3.20
CA ASP A 29 -29.62 11.55 -4.67
C ASP A 29 -28.38 10.87 -5.26
N TRP A 30 -27.47 10.40 -4.40
CA TRP A 30 -26.23 9.77 -4.82
C TRP A 30 -26.39 8.25 -4.91
N SER A 31 -25.78 7.64 -5.93
CA SER A 31 -25.77 6.19 -6.10
C SER A 31 -24.41 5.69 -6.58
N THR A 32 -24.05 4.50 -6.12
CA THR A 32 -22.83 3.80 -6.51
C THR A 32 -23.05 2.28 -6.49
N SER A 33 -22.01 1.52 -6.79
CA SER A 33 -21.99 0.07 -6.58
C SER A 33 -21.13 -0.26 -5.36
N VAL A 34 -21.68 -1.07 -4.46
CA VAL A 34 -20.93 -1.72 -3.38
C VAL A 34 -20.44 -3.05 -3.89
N TYR A 35 -19.19 -3.36 -3.61
CA TYR A 35 -18.57 -4.64 -3.96
C TYR A 35 -18.22 -5.39 -2.67
N ILE A 36 -18.50 -6.67 -2.63
CA ILE A 36 -18.04 -7.58 -1.57
C ILE A 36 -17.09 -8.57 -2.22
N ALA A 37 -15.85 -8.59 -1.72
CA ALA A 37 -14.84 -9.55 -2.10
C ALA A 37 -14.61 -10.53 -0.95
N HIS A 38 -14.54 -11.82 -1.26
CA HIS A 38 -14.34 -12.89 -0.29
C HIS A 38 -13.42 -13.98 -0.85
N LYS A 39 -12.66 -14.62 0.03
CA LYS A 39 -11.93 -15.86 -0.23
C LYS A 39 -12.41 -16.93 0.74
N PRO A 40 -12.57 -18.19 0.32
CA PRO A 40 -12.90 -19.28 1.24
C PRO A 40 -11.95 -19.30 2.44
N HIS A 41 -12.51 -19.26 3.66
CA HIS A 41 -11.77 -19.19 4.94
C HIS A 41 -10.91 -17.93 5.16
N GLY A 42 -11.14 -16.86 4.38
CA GLY A 42 -10.42 -15.59 4.47
C GLY A 42 -11.28 -14.44 5.01
N ASP A 43 -10.69 -13.25 4.98
CA ASP A 43 -11.36 -12.00 5.35
C ASP A 43 -12.35 -11.54 4.28
N TYR A 44 -13.34 -10.76 4.70
CA TYR A 44 -14.27 -10.07 3.82
C TYR A 44 -13.78 -8.65 3.56
N PHE A 45 -13.79 -8.23 2.31
CA PHE A 45 -13.48 -6.86 1.92
C PHE A 45 -14.69 -6.24 1.23
N ILE A 46 -15.19 -5.15 1.81
CA ILE A 46 -16.28 -4.36 1.24
C ILE A 46 -15.63 -3.14 0.60
N TYR A 47 -15.94 -2.86 -0.66
CA TYR A 47 -15.44 -1.68 -1.35
C TYR A 47 -16.59 -0.75 -1.74
N LEU A 48 -16.38 0.54 -1.47
CA LEU A 48 -17.28 1.64 -1.81
C LEU A 48 -16.47 2.83 -2.32
N ASN A 49 -16.77 3.31 -3.52
CA ASN A 49 -16.33 4.61 -3.99
C ASN A 49 -17.31 5.67 -3.51
N LEU A 50 -16.85 6.68 -2.77
CA LEU A 50 -17.67 7.68 -2.09
C LEU A 50 -17.13 9.10 -2.40
N PRO A 51 -18.00 10.04 -2.81
CA PRO A 51 -17.59 11.43 -3.01
C PRO A 51 -17.24 12.07 -1.67
N GLU A 52 -16.31 13.01 -1.72
CA GLU A 52 -15.72 13.66 -0.54
C GLU A 52 -16.77 14.22 0.44
N ASN A 53 -17.84 14.83 -0.08
CA ASN A 53 -18.86 15.48 0.73
C ASN A 53 -19.65 14.52 1.62
N LEU A 54 -19.67 13.22 1.29
CA LEU A 54 -20.37 12.19 2.05
C LEU A 54 -19.47 11.49 3.08
N LEU A 55 -18.18 11.82 3.16
CA LEU A 55 -17.28 11.22 4.17
C LEU A 55 -17.75 11.49 5.60
N ALA A 56 -18.36 12.65 5.85
CA ALA A 56 -18.88 13.01 7.17
C ALA A 56 -20.01 12.08 7.64
N ASP A 57 -20.76 11.50 6.70
CA ASP A 57 -21.93 10.66 6.97
C ASP A 57 -21.56 9.18 7.12
N VAL A 58 -20.28 8.83 6.88
CA VAL A 58 -19.80 7.44 6.94
C VAL A 58 -20.08 6.81 8.30
N ILE A 59 -19.72 7.50 9.37
CA ILE A 59 -19.79 6.96 10.74
C ILE A 59 -21.23 6.84 11.22
N ASN A 60 -22.06 7.85 10.93
CA ASN A 60 -23.39 7.93 11.55
C ASN A 60 -24.51 7.32 10.70
N ASP A 61 -24.27 7.07 9.42
CA ASP A 61 -25.33 6.66 8.50
C ASP A 61 -24.89 5.58 7.51
N ILE A 62 -23.92 5.88 6.64
CA ILE A 62 -23.57 5.01 5.50
C ILE A 62 -23.12 3.63 5.98
N GLN A 63 -22.28 3.54 7.02
CA GLN A 63 -21.84 2.23 7.53
C GLN A 63 -22.99 1.38 8.09
N ILE A 64 -24.00 2.02 8.70
CA ILE A 64 -25.16 1.35 9.29
C ILE A 64 -26.04 0.80 8.17
N LYS A 65 -26.32 1.64 7.16
CA LYS A 65 -27.06 1.25 5.96
C LYS A 65 -26.36 0.14 5.19
N LEU A 66 -25.04 0.23 5.01
CA LEU A 66 -24.26 -0.83 4.39
C LEU A 66 -24.36 -2.13 5.17
N PHE A 67 -24.23 -2.08 6.49
CA PHE A 67 -24.33 -3.27 7.32
C PHE A 67 -25.71 -3.94 7.20
N SER A 68 -26.79 -3.18 7.25
CA SER A 68 -28.15 -3.72 7.05
C SER A 68 -28.35 -4.24 5.63
N LEU A 69 -27.89 -3.51 4.60
CA LEU A 69 -27.97 -3.96 3.20
C LEU A 69 -27.28 -5.30 3.00
N ILE A 70 -26.11 -5.50 3.60
CA ILE A 70 -25.35 -6.74 3.46
C ILE A 70 -26.00 -7.86 4.28
N LYS A 71 -26.47 -7.60 5.50
CA LYS A 71 -27.10 -8.64 6.31
C LYS A 71 -28.46 -9.11 5.77
N ASP A 72 -29.28 -8.16 5.34
CA ASP A 72 -30.68 -8.42 5.02
C ASP A 72 -30.88 -8.66 3.51
N GLY A 73 -29.97 -8.17 2.68
CA GLY A 73 -30.12 -8.14 1.22
C GLY A 73 -29.11 -8.97 0.44
N PHE A 74 -28.23 -9.74 1.09
CA PHE A 74 -27.13 -10.43 0.40
C PHE A 74 -27.59 -11.33 -0.76
N GLU A 75 -28.72 -12.01 -0.61
CA GLU A 75 -29.27 -12.90 -1.65
C GLU A 75 -29.57 -12.18 -2.97
N GLN A 76 -29.68 -10.85 -2.96
CA GLN A 76 -29.98 -10.03 -4.14
C GLN A 76 -28.71 -9.52 -4.85
N PHE A 77 -27.51 -9.83 -4.32
CA PHE A 77 -26.26 -9.34 -4.89
C PHE A 77 -25.96 -10.07 -6.21
N GLU A 78 -25.54 -9.30 -7.21
CA GLU A 78 -25.07 -9.85 -8.48
C GLU A 78 -23.70 -10.48 -8.28
N GLN A 79 -23.62 -11.81 -8.40
CA GLN A 79 -22.37 -12.56 -8.38
C GLN A 79 -21.57 -12.26 -9.65
N LEU A 80 -20.32 -11.87 -9.47
CA LEU A 80 -19.36 -11.64 -10.54
C LEU A 80 -18.40 -12.83 -10.58
N SER A 81 -18.92 -14.01 -10.97
CA SER A 81 -18.12 -15.22 -11.07
C SER A 81 -17.07 -15.04 -12.17
N VAL A 82 -15.79 -14.87 -11.79
CA VAL A 82 -14.66 -14.75 -12.72
C VAL A 82 -13.71 -15.91 -12.51
N GLY A 83 -13.42 -16.66 -13.58
CA GLY A 83 -12.32 -17.62 -13.59
C GLY A 83 -12.52 -18.91 -12.77
N GLY A 84 -13.76 -19.36 -12.56
CA GLY A 84 -14.05 -20.61 -11.84
C GLY A 84 -13.91 -20.52 -10.31
N LEU A 85 -13.89 -19.30 -9.77
CA LEU A 85 -14.01 -19.05 -8.34
C LEU A 85 -15.46 -19.29 -7.89
N ASP A 86 -15.61 -19.81 -6.67
CA ASP A 86 -16.92 -20.03 -6.04
C ASP A 86 -17.66 -18.70 -5.82
N ASP A 87 -18.98 -18.76 -5.73
CA ASP A 87 -19.77 -17.57 -5.43
C ASP A 87 -19.45 -17.01 -4.04
N VAL A 88 -19.69 -15.71 -3.82
CA VAL A 88 -19.51 -15.12 -2.51
C VAL A 88 -20.57 -15.67 -1.56
N GLU A 89 -20.14 -16.19 -0.42
CA GLU A 89 -21.03 -16.62 0.67
C GLU A 89 -20.75 -15.79 1.92
N ILE A 90 -21.80 -15.24 2.53
CA ILE A 90 -21.71 -14.55 3.82
C ILE A 90 -21.83 -15.59 4.95
N SER A 91 -20.73 -15.79 5.65
CA SER A 91 -20.63 -16.66 6.81
C SER A 91 -20.89 -15.88 8.11
N PRO A 92 -21.21 -16.56 9.23
CA PRO A 92 -21.34 -15.92 10.54
C PRO A 92 -20.08 -15.16 11.02
N SER A 93 -18.91 -15.42 10.43
CA SER A 93 -17.67 -14.67 10.73
C SER A 93 -17.59 -13.30 10.07
N PHE A 94 -18.49 -12.97 9.15
CA PHE A 94 -18.54 -11.67 8.47
C PHE A 94 -18.47 -10.50 9.45
N ASP A 95 -19.27 -10.53 10.52
CA ASP A 95 -19.34 -9.47 11.53
C ASP A 95 -17.99 -9.18 12.22
N LYS A 96 -17.07 -10.14 12.24
CA LYS A 96 -15.78 -10.02 12.92
C LYS A 96 -14.62 -9.76 11.96
N ASN A 97 -14.76 -10.15 10.70
CA ASN A 97 -13.66 -10.21 9.74
C ASN A 97 -13.92 -9.36 8.48
N ALA A 98 -14.86 -8.41 8.55
CA ALA A 98 -15.15 -7.51 7.45
C ALA A 98 -14.35 -6.21 7.54
N THR A 99 -13.65 -5.88 6.46
CA THR A 99 -12.94 -4.62 6.27
C THR A 99 -13.63 -3.79 5.19
N LEU A 100 -14.07 -2.58 5.53
CA LEU A 100 -14.63 -1.59 4.63
C LEU A 100 -13.52 -0.69 4.06
N ILE A 101 -13.33 -0.76 2.75
CA ILE A 101 -12.41 0.06 1.97
C ILE A 101 -13.23 1.16 1.28
N ILE A 102 -13.01 2.40 1.69
CA ILE A 102 -13.66 3.58 1.12
C ILE A 102 -12.65 4.27 0.21
N PHE A 103 -13.01 4.41 -1.07
CA PHE A 103 -12.24 5.20 -2.00
C PHE A 103 -12.88 6.56 -2.19
N THR A 104 -12.09 7.63 -2.16
CA THR A 104 -12.60 9.00 -2.31
C THR A 104 -11.66 9.86 -3.15
N SER A 105 -12.23 10.68 -4.01
CA SER A 105 -11.49 11.68 -4.80
C SER A 105 -11.83 13.07 -4.30
N HIS A 106 -10.81 13.93 -4.17
CA HIS A 106 -10.96 15.28 -3.67
C HIS A 106 -10.12 16.29 -4.46
N GLU A 107 -10.48 17.57 -4.33
CA GLU A 107 -9.66 18.65 -4.85
C GLU A 107 -8.48 18.95 -3.92
N ILE A 108 -7.39 19.49 -4.46
CA ILE A 108 -6.15 19.77 -3.70
C ILE A 108 -6.42 20.63 -2.45
N GLY A 109 -7.37 21.57 -2.52
CA GLY A 109 -7.73 22.45 -1.40
C GLY A 109 -8.38 21.75 -0.21
N GLU A 110 -9.00 20.57 -0.41
CA GLU A 110 -9.74 19.87 0.63
C GLU A 110 -8.88 18.80 1.35
N GLN A 111 -7.62 18.62 0.95
CA GLN A 111 -6.75 17.52 1.42
C GLN A 111 -6.68 17.39 2.95
N LEU A 112 -6.55 18.51 3.68
CA LEU A 112 -6.47 18.49 5.15
C LEU A 112 -7.78 18.05 5.81
N LYS A 113 -8.91 18.45 5.23
CA LYS A 113 -10.25 18.08 5.73
C LYS A 113 -10.50 16.60 5.46
N VAL A 114 -10.22 16.15 4.24
CA VAL A 114 -10.32 14.73 3.86
C VAL A 114 -9.45 13.87 4.75
N LEU A 115 -8.19 14.26 5.00
CA LEU A 115 -7.30 13.53 5.89
C LEU A 115 -7.88 13.39 7.30
N LYS A 116 -8.41 14.46 7.89
CA LYS A 116 -9.04 14.41 9.22
C LYS A 116 -10.26 13.49 9.25
N GLN A 117 -11.10 13.55 8.21
CA GLN A 117 -12.27 12.69 8.10
C GLN A 117 -11.85 11.22 7.91
N SER A 118 -10.88 10.95 7.06
CA SER A 118 -10.30 9.62 6.86
C SER A 118 -9.81 9.02 8.17
N ILE A 119 -9.05 9.77 8.97
CA ILE A 119 -8.56 9.30 10.28
C ILE A 119 -9.74 9.00 11.22
N ALA A 120 -10.71 9.91 11.32
CA ALA A 120 -11.88 9.69 12.18
C ALA A 120 -12.68 8.44 11.78
N ILE A 121 -12.81 8.17 10.48
CA ILE A 121 -13.46 6.97 9.95
C ILE A 121 -12.63 5.71 10.30
N GLU A 122 -11.32 5.73 10.08
CA GLU A 122 -10.44 4.59 10.33
C GLU A 122 -10.35 4.22 11.83
N GLU A 123 -10.44 5.19 12.71
CA GLU A 123 -10.42 5.01 14.16
C GLU A 123 -11.79 4.58 14.75
N ASP A 124 -12.88 4.69 13.98
CA ASP A 124 -14.21 4.28 14.44
C ASP A 124 -14.28 2.75 14.61
N PRO A 125 -14.62 2.21 15.80
CA PRO A 125 -14.55 0.78 16.09
C PRO A 125 -15.79 -0.01 15.68
N TYR A 126 -16.85 0.64 15.20
CA TYR A 126 -18.14 -0.01 14.95
C TYR A 126 -18.24 -0.61 13.54
N PHE A 127 -19.08 -1.63 13.41
CA PHE A 127 -19.49 -2.36 12.18
C PHE A 127 -18.39 -3.07 11.38
N PHE A 128 -17.33 -2.35 11.00
CA PHE A 128 -16.26 -2.84 10.14
C PHE A 128 -14.91 -2.28 10.62
N LYS A 129 -13.83 -3.01 10.35
CA LYS A 129 -12.51 -2.37 10.24
C LYS A 129 -12.54 -1.46 9.00
N LYS A 130 -12.08 -0.22 9.07
CA LYS A 130 -12.20 0.72 7.96
C LYS A 130 -10.84 1.15 7.44
N GLN A 131 -10.76 1.39 6.14
CA GLN A 131 -9.58 1.91 5.44
C GLN A 131 -10.06 2.94 4.42
N VAL A 132 -9.47 4.13 4.42
CA VAL A 132 -9.85 5.21 3.50
C VAL A 132 -8.69 5.50 2.55
N LEU A 133 -8.95 5.29 1.26
CA LEU A 133 -8.06 5.59 0.16
C LEU A 133 -8.48 6.91 -0.50
N SER A 134 -7.77 7.98 -0.18
CA SER A 134 -8.03 9.30 -0.76
C SER A 134 -7.01 9.66 -1.86
N VAL A 135 -7.51 10.12 -2.99
CA VAL A 135 -6.70 10.64 -4.11
C VAL A 135 -7.12 12.04 -4.51
N THR A 136 -6.16 12.85 -4.95
CA THR A 136 -6.45 14.15 -5.56
C THR A 136 -6.89 13.98 -7.02
N THR A 137 -7.57 14.98 -7.57
CA THR A 137 -7.94 15.04 -8.99
C THR A 137 -6.75 14.94 -9.96
N ASN A 138 -5.59 15.50 -9.58
CA ASN A 138 -4.36 15.34 -10.35
C ASN A 138 -3.83 13.89 -10.33
N GLU A 139 -3.75 13.29 -9.13
CA GLU A 139 -3.33 11.89 -8.97
C GLU A 139 -4.21 10.95 -9.79
N ARG A 140 -5.54 11.16 -9.74
CA ARG A 140 -6.50 10.37 -10.52
C ARG A 140 -6.19 10.36 -12.01
N THR A 141 -5.84 11.51 -12.58
CA THR A 141 -5.58 11.63 -14.02
C THR A 141 -4.34 10.82 -14.41
N VAL A 142 -3.27 10.93 -13.62
CA VAL A 142 -2.04 10.17 -13.85
C VAL A 142 -2.29 8.67 -13.70
N VAL A 143 -2.90 8.26 -12.59
CA VAL A 143 -3.21 6.84 -12.31
C VAL A 143 -4.10 6.24 -13.40
N ALA A 144 -5.09 6.97 -13.89
CA ALA A 144 -5.95 6.50 -14.97
C ALA A 144 -5.16 6.15 -16.24
N VAL A 145 -4.22 7.00 -16.65
CA VAL A 145 -3.37 6.75 -17.82
C VAL A 145 -2.48 5.53 -17.60
N SER A 146 -1.82 5.43 -16.44
CA SER A 146 -0.84 4.36 -16.19
C SER A 146 -1.49 2.98 -16.06
N PHE A 147 -2.68 2.89 -15.45
CA PHE A 147 -3.45 1.65 -15.41
C PHE A 147 -4.12 1.32 -16.76
N ASP A 148 -4.39 2.32 -17.61
CA ASP A 148 -4.88 2.07 -18.97
C ASP A 148 -3.80 1.40 -19.83
N GLN A 149 -2.54 1.80 -19.66
CA GLN A 149 -1.38 1.22 -20.34
C GLN A 149 -1.01 -0.18 -19.83
N ASN A 150 -1.27 -0.48 -18.55
CA ASN A 150 -0.94 -1.74 -17.91
C ASN A 150 -2.18 -2.65 -17.72
N LYS A 151 -3.13 -2.57 -18.66
CA LYS A 151 -4.39 -3.33 -18.72
C LYS A 151 -4.26 -4.84 -18.82
N ASP A 152 -3.07 -5.42 -18.80
CA ASP A 152 -2.93 -6.87 -18.85
C ASP A 152 -2.89 -7.47 -17.44
N ASN A 153 -2.22 -6.81 -16.49
CA ASN A 153 -2.08 -7.31 -15.12
C ASN A 153 -1.77 -6.17 -14.14
N TYR A 154 -2.77 -5.76 -13.35
CA TYR A 154 -2.64 -4.65 -12.40
C TYR A 154 -1.79 -5.02 -11.19
N THR A 155 -1.97 -6.20 -10.63
CA THR A 155 -1.22 -6.69 -9.46
C THR A 155 0.27 -6.82 -9.76
N SER A 156 0.65 -7.32 -10.94
CA SER A 156 2.05 -7.41 -11.37
C SER A 156 2.67 -6.05 -11.65
N TYR A 157 1.90 -5.11 -12.21
CA TYR A 157 2.34 -3.74 -12.40
C TYR A 157 2.58 -3.04 -11.05
N LEU A 158 1.64 -3.15 -10.12
CA LEU A 158 1.77 -2.62 -8.75
C LEU A 158 3.00 -3.21 -8.03
N GLN A 159 3.19 -4.53 -8.14
CA GLN A 159 4.34 -5.23 -7.60
C GLN A 159 5.66 -4.73 -8.20
N GLY A 160 5.70 -4.50 -9.51
CA GLY A 160 6.86 -3.96 -10.22
C GLY A 160 7.21 -2.55 -9.75
N LEU A 161 6.20 -1.67 -9.60
CA LEU A 161 6.39 -0.30 -9.13
C LEU A 161 6.92 -0.23 -7.70
N ILE A 162 6.28 -0.93 -6.76
CA ILE A 162 6.64 -0.81 -5.34
C ILE A 162 8.01 -1.42 -5.04
N SER A 163 8.44 -2.41 -5.84
CA SER A 163 9.72 -3.10 -5.70
C SER A 163 10.88 -2.37 -6.39
N ASP A 164 10.61 -1.30 -7.14
CA ASP A 164 11.61 -0.54 -7.88
C ASP A 164 12.33 0.46 -6.95
N VAL A 165 13.62 0.21 -6.72
CA VAL A 165 14.49 1.02 -5.87
C VAL A 165 14.74 2.41 -6.47
N GLU A 166 14.83 2.53 -7.79
CA GLU A 166 15.02 3.83 -8.46
C GLU A 166 13.77 4.70 -8.28
N ARG A 167 12.58 4.12 -8.45
CA ARG A 167 11.30 4.81 -8.20
C ARG A 167 11.13 5.22 -6.75
N PHE A 168 11.54 4.38 -5.80
CA PHE A 168 11.55 4.73 -4.38
C PHE A 168 12.49 5.92 -4.09
N ASN A 169 13.70 5.91 -4.65
CA ASN A 169 14.67 6.99 -4.49
C ASN A 169 14.18 8.30 -5.13
N GLU A 170 13.54 8.21 -6.31
CA GLU A 170 12.91 9.34 -6.97
C GLU A 170 11.81 9.93 -6.08
N PHE A 171 10.89 9.09 -5.59
CA PHE A 171 9.79 9.50 -4.71
C PHE A 171 10.29 10.17 -3.41
N THR A 172 11.33 9.62 -2.78
CA THR A 172 11.86 10.18 -1.52
C THR A 172 12.60 11.49 -1.74
N SER A 173 13.30 11.66 -2.86
CA SER A 173 14.02 12.89 -3.20
C SER A 173 13.11 14.03 -3.69
N THR A 174 11.98 13.72 -4.35
CA THR A 174 11.04 14.75 -4.86
C THR A 174 10.07 15.32 -3.84
N LYS A 175 10.04 14.82 -2.59
CA LYS A 175 9.17 15.38 -1.53
C LYS A 175 9.36 16.88 -1.29
N SER A 176 10.47 17.48 -1.73
CA SER A 176 10.74 18.92 -1.64
C SER A 176 10.31 19.76 -2.86
N LEU A 177 9.97 19.16 -4.01
CA LEU A 177 9.78 19.88 -5.29
C LEU A 177 8.48 19.54 -6.06
N GLY A 178 7.58 18.79 -5.45
CA GLY A 178 6.35 18.30 -6.10
C GLY A 178 6.62 17.02 -6.89
N LEU A 179 5.65 16.12 -6.89
CA LEU A 179 5.78 14.82 -7.55
C LEU A 179 5.52 14.97 -9.06
N ASN A 180 6.42 14.41 -9.86
CA ASN A 180 6.16 14.16 -11.28
C ASN A 180 5.22 12.96 -11.45
N SER A 181 4.84 12.62 -12.69
CA SER A 181 3.93 11.48 -12.95
C SER A 181 4.45 10.15 -12.38
N SER A 182 5.76 9.90 -12.49
CA SER A 182 6.43 8.72 -11.91
C SER A 182 6.25 8.64 -10.39
N GLY A 183 6.53 9.75 -9.69
CA GLY A 183 6.38 9.84 -8.25
C GLY A 183 4.92 9.72 -7.80
N ILE A 184 3.97 10.22 -8.60
CA ILE A 184 2.53 10.06 -8.34
C ILE A 184 2.11 8.59 -8.46
N GLU A 185 2.57 7.87 -9.49
CA GLU A 185 2.30 6.43 -9.64
C GLU A 185 2.84 5.62 -8.46
N TYR A 186 4.08 5.89 -8.06
CA TYR A 186 4.69 5.23 -6.91
C TYR A 186 3.94 5.55 -5.62
N PHE A 187 3.60 6.83 -5.40
CA PHE A 187 2.87 7.27 -4.21
C PHE A 187 1.49 6.61 -4.11
N PHE A 188 0.75 6.54 -5.21
CA PHE A 188 -0.54 5.85 -5.26
C PHE A 188 -0.39 4.35 -4.98
N THR A 189 0.61 3.71 -5.58
CA THR A 189 0.92 2.30 -5.35
C THR A 189 1.25 2.05 -3.87
N ALA A 190 2.07 2.89 -3.26
CA ALA A 190 2.41 2.81 -1.84
C ALA A 190 1.16 2.93 -0.94
N LYS A 191 0.25 3.87 -1.24
CA LYS A 191 -1.05 3.98 -0.55
C LYS A 191 -1.87 2.69 -0.66
N LEU A 192 -1.90 2.06 -1.83
CA LEU A 192 -2.62 0.79 -2.00
C LEU A 192 -2.02 -0.31 -1.13
N TYR A 193 -0.70 -0.49 -1.13
CA TYR A 193 -0.04 -1.49 -0.28
C TYR A 193 -0.20 -1.20 1.23
N GLU A 194 -0.30 0.07 1.61
CA GLU A 194 -0.57 0.47 3.00
C GLU A 194 -2.00 0.12 3.43
N LYS A 195 -2.99 0.40 2.58
CA LYS A 195 -4.42 0.31 2.93
C LYS A 195 -5.10 -1.00 2.54
N LEU A 196 -4.51 -1.77 1.62
CA LEU A 196 -5.06 -3.04 1.14
C LEU A 196 -4.24 -4.22 1.70
N PRO A 197 -4.63 -4.77 2.87
CA PRO A 197 -3.81 -5.76 3.57
C PRO A 197 -3.66 -7.11 2.82
N PHE A 198 -4.48 -7.35 1.81
CA PHE A 198 -4.39 -8.55 0.98
C PHE A 198 -3.35 -8.44 -0.16
N LEU A 199 -2.84 -7.24 -0.44
CA LEU A 199 -1.75 -7.07 -1.40
C LEU A 199 -0.46 -7.60 -0.79
N THR A 200 0.05 -8.70 -1.32
CA THR A 200 1.29 -9.31 -0.83
C THR A 200 2.47 -8.81 -1.63
N LEU A 201 3.46 -8.24 -0.95
CA LEU A 201 4.72 -7.85 -1.58
C LEU A 201 5.62 -9.08 -1.74
N LEU A 202 5.79 -9.55 -2.98
CA LEU A 202 6.81 -10.54 -3.31
C LEU A 202 8.21 -9.88 -3.26
N VAL A 203 8.83 -9.89 -2.08
CA VAL A 203 10.23 -9.46 -1.93
C VAL A 203 11.10 -10.50 -2.63
N LYS A 204 11.63 -10.15 -3.80
CA LYS A 204 12.77 -10.89 -4.36
C LYS A 204 13.93 -10.66 -3.40
N GLU A 205 14.60 -11.74 -2.98
CA GLU A 205 15.85 -11.63 -2.24
C GLU A 205 16.76 -10.70 -3.04
N SER A 206 17.01 -9.53 -2.45
CA SER A 206 18.02 -8.62 -2.97
C SER A 206 19.33 -9.39 -2.88
N ASN A 207 20.06 -9.47 -3.99
CA ASN A 207 21.50 -9.78 -3.97
C ASN A 207 22.19 -8.62 -3.24
N GLN A 208 21.96 -8.51 -1.93
CA GLN A 208 22.71 -7.62 -1.07
C GLN A 208 24.13 -8.16 -1.13
N GLN A 209 24.97 -7.50 -1.93
CA GLN A 209 26.39 -7.76 -1.91
C GLN A 209 26.81 -7.71 -0.45
N ASN A 210 27.48 -8.77 0.01
CA ASN A 210 27.91 -8.91 1.38
C ASN A 210 28.58 -7.59 1.82
N LEU A 211 28.12 -7.00 2.92
CA LEU A 211 28.61 -5.70 3.37
C LEU A 211 30.15 -5.71 3.48
N GLN A 212 30.71 -6.86 3.88
CA GLN A 212 32.15 -7.09 3.90
C GLN A 212 32.76 -7.00 2.51
N GLN A 213 32.15 -7.59 1.48
CA GLN A 213 32.65 -7.45 0.10
C GLN A 213 32.60 -6.00 -0.39
N GLN A 214 31.60 -5.21 0.01
CA GLN A 214 31.54 -3.78 -0.35
C GLN A 214 32.60 -2.96 0.38
N ILE A 215 32.80 -3.23 1.67
CA ILE A 215 33.86 -2.63 2.49
C ILE A 215 35.22 -2.98 1.90
N ASP A 216 35.47 -4.27 1.65
CA ASP A 216 36.67 -4.77 1.03
C ASP A 216 36.89 -4.04 -0.31
N ASN A 217 35.93 -4.04 -1.22
CA ASN A 217 36.07 -3.41 -2.54
C ASN A 217 36.33 -1.89 -2.48
N LYS A 218 35.96 -1.21 -1.40
CA LYS A 218 36.26 0.21 -1.18
C LYS A 218 37.59 0.47 -0.49
N LEU A 219 38.12 -0.50 0.27
CA LEU A 219 39.41 -0.40 0.95
C LEU A 219 40.54 -0.83 0.02
N SER A 220 41.63 -0.06 0.01
CA SER A 220 42.88 -0.50 -0.61
C SER A 220 43.45 -1.73 0.12
N THR A 221 44.32 -2.49 -0.53
CA THR A 221 44.96 -3.69 0.05
C THR A 221 45.63 -3.39 1.40
N GLU A 222 46.29 -2.23 1.49
CA GLU A 222 46.95 -1.72 2.70
C GLU A 222 45.94 -1.42 3.81
N GLN A 223 44.82 -0.77 3.47
CA GLN A 223 43.77 -0.44 4.44
C GLN A 223 43.06 -1.68 4.97
N ARG A 224 42.92 -2.75 4.18
CA ARG A 224 42.33 -4.02 4.66
C ARG A 224 43.18 -4.71 5.71
N ILE A 225 44.51 -4.71 5.53
CA ILE A 225 45.47 -5.28 6.48
C ILE A 225 45.38 -4.51 7.80
N ASN A 226 45.52 -3.19 7.73
CA ASN A 226 45.48 -2.33 8.92
C ASN A 226 44.12 -2.37 9.63
N CYS A 227 43.02 -2.50 8.90
CA CYS A 227 41.68 -2.59 9.49
C CYS A 227 41.52 -3.83 10.38
N SER A 228 42.10 -4.97 9.97
CA SER A 228 42.07 -6.20 10.77
C SER A 228 42.89 -6.08 12.05
N GLU A 229 44.03 -5.38 11.99
CA GLU A 229 44.86 -5.08 13.15
C GLU A 229 44.18 -4.09 14.09
N LEU A 230 43.56 -3.03 13.55
CA LEU A 230 42.82 -2.02 14.30
C LEU A 230 41.56 -2.59 14.98
N LEU A 231 40.85 -3.53 14.35
CA LEU A 231 39.69 -4.19 14.94
C LEU A 231 40.08 -5.21 16.02
N ALA A 232 41.31 -5.74 15.97
CA ALA A 232 41.87 -6.63 16.98
C ALA A 232 42.50 -5.89 18.17
N LEU A 233 42.59 -4.55 18.12
CA LEU A 233 43.11 -3.74 19.22
C LEU A 233 42.19 -3.81 20.43
N ASP A 234 42.68 -4.45 21.47
CA ASP A 234 42.14 -4.36 22.81
C ASP A 234 42.60 -3.04 23.46
N ILE A 235 41.67 -2.29 24.05
CA ILE A 235 41.94 -1.03 24.78
C ILE A 235 43.04 -1.20 25.83
N ASN A 236 43.20 -2.42 26.35
CA ASN A 236 44.22 -2.73 27.36
C ASN A 236 45.65 -2.90 26.80
N LYS A 237 45.83 -2.85 25.48
CA LYS A 237 47.14 -2.98 24.79
C LYS A 237 47.53 -1.77 23.96
N LEU A 238 46.82 -0.66 24.14
CA LEU A 238 46.99 0.56 23.34
C LEU A 238 48.39 1.17 23.50
N ASP A 239 48.98 1.06 24.69
CA ASP A 239 50.33 1.55 24.98
C ASP A 239 51.44 0.75 24.28
N GLU A 240 51.26 -0.57 24.10
CA GLU A 240 52.23 -1.41 23.37
C GLU A 240 52.24 -1.05 21.88
N TRP A 241 51.07 -0.80 21.30
CA TRP A 241 50.91 -0.45 19.89
C TRP A 241 51.43 0.96 19.57
N ILE A 242 51.14 1.96 20.42
CA ILE A 242 51.71 3.31 20.25
C ILE A 242 53.25 3.25 20.28
N ASN A 243 53.82 2.40 21.14
CA ASN A 243 55.28 2.24 21.22
C ASN A 243 55.88 1.53 19.99
N GLU A 244 55.16 0.64 19.31
CA GLU A 244 55.61 0.05 18.03
C GLU A 244 55.61 1.06 16.89
N ILE A 245 54.55 1.86 16.75
CA ILE A 245 54.47 2.90 15.71
C ILE A 245 55.54 3.97 15.90
N VAL A 246 55.78 4.39 17.15
CA VAL A 246 56.81 5.38 17.45
C VAL A 246 58.21 4.82 17.17
N LYS A 247 58.44 3.50 17.31
CA LYS A 247 59.74 2.87 16.96
C LYS A 247 59.99 2.81 15.46
N GLU A 248 58.97 2.55 14.64
CA GLU A 248 59.13 2.55 13.17
C GLU A 248 59.54 3.91 12.61
N THR A 249 59.23 5.02 13.30
CA THR A 249 59.59 6.39 12.85
C THR A 249 61.01 6.83 13.23
N VAL A 250 61.78 6.02 13.95
CA VAL A 250 63.13 6.40 14.47
C VAL A 250 64.26 5.70 13.71
N ASP A 251 63.95 4.75 12.83
CA ASP A 251 64.94 4.01 12.01
C ASP A 251 65.00 4.46 10.53
N ASP A 252 64.58 5.70 10.22
CA ASP A 252 64.90 6.42 8.97
C ASP A 252 65.79 7.65 9.23
#